data_AF-A0A318HF04-F1
#
_entry.id   AF-A0A318HF04-F1
#
_cell.length_a   1.000
_cell.length_b   1.000
_cell.length_c   1.000
_cell.angle_alpha   90.00
_cell.angle_beta   90.00
_cell.angle_gamma   90.00
#
_symmetry.space_group_name_H-M   'P 1'
#
loop_
_entity.id
_entity.type
_entity.pdbx_description
1 polymer ?
#
loop_
_entity_poly.entity_id
_entity_poly.type
_entity_poly.pdbx_seq_one_letter_code
_entity_poly.pdbx_strand_id
1 'polypeptide(L)'
;MAELLAAQGAGVVVNGRDADAATEAARGIARAVAFPGSPADPAVANALIDTCVQEFGRVDVLVNCAGTAGLASESILTATSAQFRDLLDAHLGTAFETCRVAAPHMIAQGGGSIINTSSFAFLGDYGGTGYPAGKGGVNGLTLAIAAELKEHGVRANVVCPGAKTRLSTGPDYEAHIIALNHRGLLDEVSMQAALDAPPPEYVAPTYAYLAGDLAKDTTGQIFIAAGGFVGRFDRQKPSLLGYRDHHDSPPWSVDEIHAMITR
;
A
#
# COMPACT_ATOMS: atom_id res chain seq x y z
N MET A 1 -2.55 -13.00 -6.43
CA MET A 1 -1.51 -12.16 -7.08
C MET A 1 -0.38 -13.01 -7.61
N ALA A 2 0.37 -13.72 -6.74
CA ALA A 2 1.48 -14.58 -7.14
C ALA A 2 1.09 -15.60 -8.23
N GLU A 3 -0.03 -16.31 -8.03
CA GLU A 3 -0.56 -17.27 -9.02
C GLU A 3 -0.79 -16.64 -10.40
N LEU A 4 -1.44 -15.47 -10.46
CA LEU A 4 -1.74 -14.79 -11.71
C LEU A 4 -0.48 -14.28 -12.42
N LEU A 5 0.48 -13.73 -11.67
CA LEU A 5 1.76 -13.29 -12.22
C LEU A 5 2.56 -14.47 -12.79
N ALA A 6 2.59 -15.59 -12.06
CA ALA A 6 3.23 -16.82 -12.53
C ALA A 6 2.54 -17.41 -13.76
N ALA A 7 1.19 -17.39 -13.80
CA ALA A 7 0.42 -17.80 -14.97
C ALA A 7 0.70 -16.92 -16.21
N GLN A 8 1.16 -15.68 -16.01
CA GLN A 8 1.62 -14.77 -17.06
C GLN A 8 3.13 -14.91 -17.37
N GLY A 9 3.82 -15.89 -16.77
CA GLY A 9 5.20 -16.25 -17.08
C GLY A 9 6.25 -15.71 -16.10
N ALA A 10 5.86 -14.99 -15.03
CA ALA A 10 6.80 -14.52 -14.03
C ALA A 10 7.40 -15.66 -13.20
N GLY A 11 8.68 -15.55 -12.83
CA GLY A 11 9.23 -16.25 -11.67
C GLY A 11 8.89 -15.44 -10.42
N VAL A 12 8.45 -16.08 -9.34
CA VAL A 12 7.90 -15.38 -8.18
C VAL A 12 8.60 -15.81 -6.90
N VAL A 13 9.17 -14.86 -6.15
CA VAL A 13 9.56 -15.11 -4.76
C VAL A 13 8.39 -14.72 -3.84
N VAL A 14 7.87 -15.67 -3.08
CA VAL A 14 6.74 -15.48 -2.16
C VAL A 14 7.29 -15.28 -0.75
N ASN A 15 7.17 -14.07 -0.22
CA ASN A 15 7.59 -13.73 1.13
C ASN A 15 6.42 -13.69 2.12
N GLY A 16 6.70 -14.17 3.34
CA GLY A 16 5.83 -14.02 4.49
C GLY A 16 6.62 -14.27 5.78
N ARG A 17 6.20 -13.64 6.89
CA ARG A 17 6.85 -13.85 8.20
C ARG A 17 6.74 -15.29 8.71
N ASP A 18 5.64 -15.95 8.38
CA ASP A 18 5.36 -17.34 8.74
C ASP A 18 5.89 -18.26 7.63
N ALA A 19 6.80 -19.16 8.00
CA ALA A 19 7.50 -20.01 7.04
C ALA A 19 6.61 -21.07 6.40
N ASP A 20 5.68 -21.64 7.17
CA ASP A 20 4.76 -22.65 6.66
C ASP A 20 3.77 -22.01 5.70
N ALA A 21 3.24 -20.83 6.05
CA ALA A 21 2.35 -20.06 5.18
C ALA A 21 3.04 -19.61 3.89
N ALA A 22 4.30 -19.16 3.95
CA ALA A 22 5.06 -18.79 2.75
C ALA A 22 5.31 -20.02 1.85
N THR A 23 5.67 -21.16 2.44
CA THR A 23 5.90 -22.42 1.73
C THR A 23 4.62 -22.94 1.09
N GLU A 24 3.50 -22.90 1.83
CA GLU A 24 2.19 -23.30 1.31
C GLU A 24 1.73 -22.36 0.19
N ALA A 25 1.91 -21.05 0.33
CA ALA A 25 1.53 -20.09 -0.70
C ALA A 25 2.37 -20.22 -1.98
N ALA A 26 3.62 -20.65 -1.89
CA ALA A 26 4.44 -20.97 -3.06
C ALA A 26 4.10 -22.34 -3.66
N ARG A 27 3.48 -23.24 -2.88
CA ARG A 27 3.15 -24.60 -3.33
C ARG A 27 2.11 -24.52 -4.45
N GLY A 28 2.38 -25.25 -5.53
CA GLY A 28 1.48 -25.30 -6.69
C GLY A 28 1.63 -24.12 -7.66
N ILE A 29 2.41 -23.10 -7.32
CA ILE A 29 2.76 -22.02 -8.26
C ILE A 29 3.99 -22.43 -9.08
N ALA A 30 3.86 -22.45 -10.40
CA ALA A 30 4.98 -22.72 -11.28
C ALA A 30 6.05 -21.63 -11.14
N ARG A 31 7.32 -22.02 -11.03
CA ARG A 31 8.47 -21.10 -10.86
C ARG A 31 8.36 -20.18 -9.64
N ALA A 32 7.86 -20.70 -8.51
CA ALA A 32 7.83 -19.97 -7.25
C ALA A 32 8.86 -20.48 -6.23
N VAL A 33 9.42 -19.56 -5.45
CA VAL A 33 10.32 -19.85 -4.33
C VAL A 33 9.77 -19.17 -3.07
N ALA A 34 9.64 -19.91 -1.97
CA ALA A 34 9.24 -19.34 -0.69
C ALA A 34 10.44 -18.69 0.02
N PHE A 35 10.24 -17.51 0.60
CA PHE A 35 11.27 -16.82 1.36
C PHE A 35 10.71 -16.30 2.71
N PRO A 36 10.91 -17.03 3.82
CA PRO A 36 10.37 -16.64 5.10
C PRO A 36 11.14 -15.48 5.75
N GLY A 37 10.41 -14.60 6.45
CA GLY A 37 10.99 -13.51 7.23
C GLY A 37 10.21 -12.21 7.12
N SER A 38 10.44 -11.30 8.06
CA SER A 38 9.83 -9.96 8.04
C SER A 38 10.62 -9.04 7.13
N PRO A 39 10.06 -8.55 6.01
CA PRO A 39 10.74 -7.61 5.13
C PRO A 39 10.95 -6.22 5.76
N ALA A 40 10.41 -5.96 6.95
CA ALA A 40 10.76 -4.79 7.75
C ALA A 40 12.17 -4.87 8.37
N ASP A 41 12.76 -6.08 8.45
CA ASP A 41 14.16 -6.25 8.80
C ASP A 41 15.03 -6.00 7.55
N PRO A 42 15.97 -5.03 7.58
CA PRO A 42 16.84 -4.73 6.45
C PRO A 42 17.60 -5.96 5.93
N ALA A 43 18.05 -6.86 6.79
CA ALA A 43 18.79 -8.06 6.37
C ALA A 43 17.88 -9.02 5.59
N VAL A 44 16.63 -9.19 6.03
CA VAL A 44 15.62 -9.99 5.33
C VAL A 44 15.26 -9.36 4.00
N ALA A 45 15.08 -8.04 3.93
CA ALA A 45 14.80 -7.35 2.67
C ALA A 45 15.93 -7.51 1.64
N ASN A 46 17.20 -7.39 2.07
CA ASN A 46 18.35 -7.66 1.21
C ASN A 46 18.32 -9.09 0.68
N ALA A 47 18.24 -10.08 1.58
CA ALA A 47 18.26 -11.49 1.21
C ALA A 47 17.05 -11.91 0.35
N LEU A 48 15.88 -11.30 0.53
CA LEU A 48 14.69 -11.51 -0.28
C LEU A 48 14.94 -11.10 -1.75
N ILE A 49 15.46 -9.89 -1.96
CA ILE A 49 15.75 -9.39 -3.31
C ILE A 49 16.92 -10.15 -3.94
N ASP A 50 17.96 -10.46 -3.16
CA ASP A 50 19.08 -11.29 -3.61
C ASP A 50 18.60 -12.67 -4.08
N THR A 51 17.67 -13.30 -3.35
CA THR A 51 17.06 -14.58 -3.75
C THR A 51 16.38 -14.46 -5.11
N CYS A 52 15.64 -13.38 -5.36
CA CYS A 52 14.99 -13.15 -6.65
C CYS A 52 16.02 -13.01 -7.79
N VAL A 53 17.11 -12.27 -7.56
CA VAL A 53 18.20 -12.11 -8.53
C VAL A 53 18.94 -13.45 -8.77
N GLN A 54 19.19 -14.23 -7.72
CA GLN A 54 19.87 -15.52 -7.83
C GLN A 54 19.03 -16.55 -8.61
N GLU A 55 17.73 -16.61 -8.34
CA GLU A 55 16.82 -17.60 -8.95
C GLU A 55 16.39 -17.22 -10.37
N PHE A 56 16.19 -15.92 -10.63
CA PHE A 56 15.58 -15.45 -11.89
C PHE A 56 16.44 -14.46 -12.68
N GLY A 57 17.59 -14.04 -12.14
CA GLY A 57 18.57 -13.19 -12.80
C GLY A 57 18.27 -11.68 -12.78
N ARG A 58 17.08 -11.28 -12.31
CA ARG A 58 16.60 -9.88 -12.33
C ARG A 58 15.41 -9.67 -11.40
N VAL A 59 15.12 -8.41 -11.09
CA VAL A 59 13.88 -8.01 -10.37
C VAL A 59 13.08 -7.05 -11.24
N ASP A 60 12.02 -7.55 -11.85
CA ASP A 60 11.14 -6.75 -12.73
C ASP A 60 10.01 -6.06 -11.98
N VAL A 61 9.47 -6.75 -10.99
CA VAL A 61 8.26 -6.36 -10.28
C VAL A 61 8.47 -6.58 -8.78
N LEU A 62 8.18 -5.56 -7.99
CA LEU A 62 8.10 -5.65 -6.54
C LEU A 62 6.67 -5.37 -6.10
N VAL A 63 6.03 -6.34 -5.43
CA VAL A 63 4.72 -6.16 -4.81
C VAL A 63 4.85 -6.16 -3.29
N ASN A 64 4.66 -5.01 -2.67
CA ASN A 64 4.61 -4.89 -1.21
C ASN A 64 3.17 -5.04 -0.72
N CYS A 65 2.79 -6.24 -0.29
CA CYS A 65 1.47 -6.53 0.27
C CYS A 65 1.46 -7.04 1.71
N ALA A 66 2.64 -7.25 2.30
CA ALA A 66 2.74 -7.69 3.69
C ALA A 66 2.24 -6.61 4.67
N GLY A 67 1.71 -7.06 5.80
CA GLY A 67 1.12 -6.20 6.80
C GLY A 67 0.35 -6.97 7.88
N THR A 68 -0.03 -6.25 8.94
CA THR A 68 -0.92 -6.75 10.00
C THR A 68 -2.23 -5.98 10.00
N ALA A 69 -3.28 -6.58 10.56
CA ALA A 69 -4.49 -5.83 10.85
C ALA A 69 -4.21 -4.77 11.93
N GLY A 70 -4.94 -3.65 11.88
CA GLY A 70 -5.02 -2.73 13.02
C GLY A 70 -5.66 -3.42 14.23
N LEU A 71 -5.39 -2.94 15.44
CA LEU A 71 -6.03 -3.45 16.65
C LEU A 71 -7.39 -2.77 16.79
N ALA A 72 -8.48 -3.55 16.91
CA ALA A 72 -9.86 -3.04 16.86
C ALA A 72 -10.21 -1.96 17.92
N SER A 73 -9.43 -1.88 19.01
CA SER A 73 -9.56 -0.90 20.10
C SER A 73 -8.47 0.18 20.10
N GLU A 74 -7.61 0.20 19.08
CA GLU A 74 -6.57 1.21 18.94
C GLU A 74 -7.19 2.60 18.69
N SER A 75 -6.64 3.59 19.38
CA SER A 75 -6.96 5.00 19.24
C SER A 75 -5.74 5.79 19.66
N ILE A 76 -5.62 7.05 19.25
CA ILE A 76 -4.57 7.95 19.75
C ILE A 76 -4.57 8.05 21.28
N LEU A 77 -5.73 7.80 21.90
CA LEU A 77 -5.91 7.85 23.36
C LEU A 77 -5.34 6.63 24.09
N THR A 78 -5.18 5.50 23.39
CA THR A 78 -4.88 4.19 24.00
C THR A 78 -3.66 3.50 23.38
N ALA A 79 -3.22 3.92 22.19
CA ALA A 79 -2.09 3.36 21.49
C ALA A 79 -0.80 3.57 22.28
N THR A 80 -0.01 2.51 22.43
CA THR A 80 1.36 2.62 22.92
C THR A 80 2.33 2.94 21.78
N SER A 81 3.46 3.57 22.10
CA SER A 81 4.53 3.82 21.11
C SER A 81 5.09 2.53 20.51
N ALA A 82 5.00 1.40 21.21
CA ALA A 82 5.40 0.09 20.67
C ALA A 82 4.43 -0.37 19.60
N GLN A 83 3.13 -0.43 19.91
CA GLN A 83 2.08 -0.82 18.95
C GLN A 83 2.08 0.07 17.70
N PHE A 84 2.26 1.38 17.88
CA PHE A 84 2.34 2.32 16.76
C PHE A 84 3.54 2.02 15.85
N ARG A 85 4.73 1.80 16.43
CA ARG A 85 5.93 1.45 15.67
C ARG A 85 5.77 0.10 14.97
N ASP A 86 5.24 -0.90 15.64
CA ASP A 86 5.01 -2.23 15.06
C ASP A 86 4.10 -2.15 13.82
N LEU A 87 3.05 -1.32 13.87
CA LEU A 87 2.15 -1.09 12.73
C LEU A 87 2.86 -0.32 11.60
N LEU A 88 3.65 0.71 11.91
CA LEU A 88 4.43 1.40 10.90
C LEU A 88 5.45 0.47 10.24
N ASP A 89 6.20 -0.31 11.01
CA ASP A 89 7.23 -1.22 10.50
C ASP A 89 6.61 -2.33 9.63
N ALA A 90 5.48 -2.90 10.07
CA ALA A 90 4.76 -3.93 9.32
C ALA A 90 4.22 -3.46 7.95
N HIS A 91 4.08 -2.15 7.74
CA HIS A 91 3.52 -1.59 6.49
C HIS A 91 4.52 -0.69 5.76
N LEU A 92 4.85 0.45 6.37
CA LEU A 92 5.74 1.45 5.80
C LEU A 92 7.20 0.98 5.83
N GLY A 93 7.67 0.43 6.97
CA GLY A 93 9.04 -0.09 7.09
C GLY A 93 9.31 -1.21 6.07
N THR A 94 8.39 -2.17 5.98
CA THR A 94 8.39 -3.22 4.96
C THR A 94 8.50 -2.65 3.54
N ALA A 95 7.63 -1.70 3.16
CA ALA A 95 7.65 -1.13 1.82
C ALA A 95 8.95 -0.35 1.55
N PHE A 96 9.43 0.40 2.53
CA PHE A 96 10.67 1.15 2.45
C PHE A 96 11.87 0.23 2.22
N GLU A 97 12.07 -0.78 3.08
CA GLU A 97 13.24 -1.64 3.01
C GLU A 97 13.31 -2.42 1.70
N THR A 98 12.21 -2.98 1.22
CA THR A 98 12.21 -3.71 -0.04
C THR A 98 12.38 -2.79 -1.25
N CYS A 99 11.77 -1.59 -1.24
CA CYS A 99 11.96 -0.62 -2.32
C CYS A 99 13.41 -0.12 -2.38
N ARG A 100 14.02 0.16 -1.22
CA ARG A 100 15.42 0.58 -1.09
C ARG A 100 16.37 -0.41 -1.75
N VAL A 101 16.12 -1.71 -1.60
CA VAL A 101 16.96 -2.77 -2.17
C VAL A 101 16.62 -3.02 -3.63
N ALA A 102 15.33 -3.11 -4.00
CA ALA A 102 14.93 -3.45 -5.37
C ALA A 102 15.18 -2.34 -6.39
N ALA A 103 15.01 -1.06 -6.01
CA ALA A 103 15.10 0.07 -6.94
C ALA A 103 16.45 0.17 -7.67
N PRO A 104 17.62 0.03 -7.01
CA PRO A 104 18.91 0.00 -7.70
C PRO A 104 19.01 -1.09 -8.79
N HIS A 105 18.47 -2.30 -8.55
CA HIS A 105 18.43 -3.36 -9.55
C HIS A 105 17.55 -2.97 -10.75
N MET A 106 16.36 -2.43 -10.48
CA MET A 106 15.45 -1.96 -11.52
C MET A 106 16.08 -0.85 -12.38
N ILE A 107 16.75 0.12 -11.76
CA ILE A 107 17.47 1.20 -12.49
C ILE A 107 18.57 0.61 -13.37
N ALA A 108 19.41 -0.29 -12.82
CA ALA A 108 20.50 -0.92 -13.57
C ALA A 108 20.00 -1.75 -14.77
N GLN A 109 18.79 -2.31 -14.67
CA GLN A 109 18.12 -3.06 -15.73
C GLN A 109 17.39 -2.17 -16.75
N GLY A 110 17.32 -0.84 -16.52
CA GLY A 110 16.62 0.12 -17.38
C GLY A 110 15.13 0.30 -17.10
N GLY A 111 14.63 -0.26 -15.99
CA GLY A 111 13.24 -0.07 -15.55
C GLY A 111 12.73 -1.19 -14.64
N GLY A 112 11.54 -0.96 -14.10
CA GLY A 112 10.84 -1.92 -13.23
C GLY A 112 9.50 -1.39 -12.74
N SER A 113 8.75 -2.22 -12.01
CA SER A 113 7.44 -1.86 -11.48
C SER A 113 7.32 -2.16 -9.98
N ILE A 114 7.14 -1.10 -9.19
CA ILE A 114 6.86 -1.17 -7.76
C ILE A 114 5.36 -0.98 -7.55
N ILE A 115 4.73 -1.93 -6.86
CA ILE A 115 3.30 -1.89 -6.54
C ILE A 115 3.17 -2.04 -5.02
N ASN A 116 2.80 -0.95 -4.36
CA ASN A 116 2.64 -0.93 -2.92
C ASN A 116 1.17 -1.04 -2.52
N THR A 117 0.89 -1.82 -1.49
CA THR A 117 -0.48 -2.08 -1.04
C THR A 117 -0.86 -1.15 0.10
N SER A 118 -1.80 -0.26 -0.17
CA SER A 118 -2.40 0.63 0.82
C SER A 118 -3.77 0.10 1.28
N SER A 119 -4.63 0.97 1.78
CA SER A 119 -6.01 0.68 2.18
C SER A 119 -6.79 1.98 2.19
N PHE A 120 -8.11 1.93 1.99
CA PHE A 120 -9.02 3.07 2.21
C PHE A 120 -8.81 3.76 3.56
N ALA A 121 -8.37 3.00 4.57
CA ALA A 121 -8.09 3.53 5.90
C ALA A 121 -7.11 4.71 5.94
N PHE A 122 -6.31 4.94 4.89
CA PHE A 122 -5.47 6.15 4.80
C PHE A 122 -6.27 7.45 4.85
N LEU A 123 -7.58 7.42 4.56
CA LEU A 123 -8.51 8.55 4.68
C LEU A 123 -8.82 8.92 6.14
N GLY A 124 -8.48 8.04 7.10
CA GLY A 124 -8.69 8.26 8.53
C GLY A 124 -10.08 7.86 9.04
N ASP A 125 -10.88 7.18 8.20
CA ASP A 125 -12.26 6.75 8.44
C ASP A 125 -12.39 5.34 9.04
N TYR A 126 -11.29 4.59 9.09
CA TYR A 126 -11.32 3.18 9.53
C TYR A 126 -11.00 2.95 11.01
N GLY A 127 -10.93 4.02 11.81
CA GLY A 127 -10.48 3.95 13.20
C GLY A 127 -9.01 3.53 13.34
N GLY A 128 -8.50 3.51 14.58
CA GLY A 128 -7.06 3.33 14.83
C GLY A 128 -6.22 4.54 14.41
N THR A 129 -4.94 4.51 14.76
CA THR A 129 -4.00 5.57 14.36
C THR A 129 -2.78 5.03 13.64
N GLY A 130 -2.24 3.89 14.07
CA GLY A 130 -1.07 3.28 13.45
C GLY A 130 -1.35 2.74 12.05
N TYR A 131 -2.47 2.06 11.84
CA TYR A 131 -2.79 1.48 10.53
C TYR A 131 -3.09 2.55 9.46
N PRO A 132 -4.00 3.53 9.68
CA PRO A 132 -4.16 4.69 8.78
C PRO A 132 -2.85 5.42 8.49
N ALA A 133 -2.05 5.72 9.52
CA ALA A 133 -0.77 6.41 9.35
C ALA A 133 0.22 5.60 8.51
N GLY A 134 0.34 4.30 8.75
CA GLY A 134 1.20 3.41 7.98
C GLY A 134 0.78 3.34 6.51
N LYS A 135 -0.52 3.20 6.23
CA LYS A 135 -1.04 3.15 4.85
C LYS A 135 -0.95 4.51 4.13
N GLY A 136 -1.17 5.61 4.84
CA GLY A 136 -0.90 6.96 4.34
C GLY A 136 0.58 7.19 4.05
N GLY A 137 1.46 6.70 4.92
CA GLY A 137 2.91 6.72 4.72
C GLY A 137 3.34 5.93 3.48
N VAL A 138 2.76 4.75 3.25
CA VAL A 138 2.97 3.97 2.02
C VAL A 138 2.58 4.77 0.78
N ASN A 139 1.48 5.52 0.82
CA ASN A 139 1.08 6.38 -0.28
C ASN A 139 2.12 7.47 -0.54
N GLY A 140 2.54 8.19 0.51
CA GLY A 140 3.55 9.24 0.41
C GLY A 140 4.88 8.73 -0.14
N LEU A 141 5.37 7.60 0.40
CA LEU A 141 6.59 6.93 -0.06
C LEU A 141 6.49 6.56 -1.55
N THR A 142 5.37 5.97 -1.96
CA THR A 142 5.19 5.51 -3.35
C THR A 142 5.17 6.68 -4.33
N LEU A 143 4.50 7.78 -3.98
CA LEU A 143 4.47 8.98 -4.82
C LEU A 143 5.85 9.65 -4.93
N ALA A 144 6.65 9.62 -3.87
CA ALA A 144 8.03 10.10 -3.89
C ALA A 144 8.91 9.25 -4.82
N ILE A 145 8.89 7.92 -4.64
CA ILE A 145 9.60 6.97 -5.51
C ILE A 145 9.17 7.14 -6.96
N ALA A 146 7.87 7.30 -7.22
CA ALA A 146 7.35 7.48 -8.58
C ALA A 146 7.85 8.78 -9.23
N ALA A 147 8.00 9.86 -8.45
CA ALA A 147 8.50 11.14 -8.95
C ALA A 147 10.01 11.08 -9.24
N GLU A 148 10.77 10.47 -8.34
CA GLU A 148 12.23 10.36 -8.42
C GLU A 148 12.66 9.39 -9.52
N LEU A 149 12.10 8.17 -9.54
CA LEU A 149 12.63 7.11 -10.40
C LEU A 149 12.01 7.07 -11.80
N LYS A 150 11.08 7.99 -12.12
CA LYS A 150 10.45 8.07 -13.44
C LYS A 150 11.48 8.26 -14.55
N GLU A 151 12.52 9.06 -14.33
CA GLU A 151 13.57 9.28 -15.33
C GLU A 151 14.42 8.02 -15.60
N HIS A 152 14.37 7.05 -14.70
CA HIS A 152 15.07 5.76 -14.81
C HIS A 152 14.18 4.63 -15.32
N GLY A 153 12.97 4.93 -15.81
CA GLY A 153 12.04 3.91 -16.31
C GLY A 153 11.41 3.03 -15.22
N VAL A 154 11.56 3.39 -13.93
CA VAL A 154 10.92 2.69 -12.82
C VAL A 154 9.57 3.32 -12.51
N ARG A 155 8.52 2.50 -12.50
CA ARG A 155 7.15 2.92 -12.16
C ARG A 155 6.84 2.54 -10.73
N ALA A 156 6.14 3.41 -10.01
CA ALA A 156 5.66 3.09 -8.68
C ALA A 156 4.20 3.50 -8.53
N ASN A 157 3.34 2.58 -8.12
CA ASN A 157 1.91 2.82 -7.95
C ASN A 157 1.38 2.16 -6.68
N VAL A 158 0.24 2.64 -6.20
CA VAL A 158 -0.46 2.11 -5.05
C VAL A 158 -1.74 1.40 -5.48
N VAL A 159 -2.07 0.30 -4.79
CA VAL A 159 -3.40 -0.32 -4.83
C VAL A 159 -3.99 -0.32 -3.42
N CYS A 160 -5.23 0.16 -3.28
CA CYS A 160 -6.10 0.01 -2.12
C CYS A 160 -7.09 -1.13 -2.42
N PRO A 161 -6.79 -2.38 -1.99
CA PRO A 161 -7.59 -3.53 -2.34
C PRO A 161 -8.78 -3.72 -1.39
N GLY A 162 -9.89 -4.25 -1.92
CA GLY A 162 -10.95 -4.88 -1.14
C GLY A 162 -11.02 -6.36 -1.48
N ALA A 163 -10.68 -7.22 -0.52
CA ALA A 163 -10.68 -8.67 -0.70
C ALA A 163 -10.98 -9.42 0.61
N LYS A 164 -11.68 -10.53 0.49
CA LYS A 164 -11.94 -11.48 1.58
C LYS A 164 -10.74 -12.38 1.78
N THR A 165 -10.13 -12.29 2.96
CA THR A 165 -8.94 -13.04 3.35
C THR A 165 -9.05 -13.43 4.83
N ARG A 166 -8.12 -14.26 5.32
CA ARG A 166 -8.03 -14.57 6.77
C ARG A 166 -7.97 -13.33 7.68
N LEU A 167 -7.47 -12.19 7.18
CA LEU A 167 -7.38 -10.93 7.95
C LEU A 167 -8.68 -10.09 7.92
N SER A 168 -9.60 -10.39 7.00
CA SER A 168 -10.81 -9.61 6.72
C SER A 168 -12.07 -10.48 6.78
N THR A 169 -12.07 -11.47 7.66
CA THR A 169 -13.19 -12.40 7.87
C THR A 169 -13.35 -12.78 9.32
N GLY A 170 -14.59 -13.08 9.72
CA GLY A 170 -14.93 -13.67 11.01
C GLY A 170 -15.61 -12.69 11.97
N PRO A 171 -16.12 -13.18 13.10
CA PRO A 171 -17.01 -12.42 13.98
C PRO A 171 -16.38 -11.14 14.51
N ASP A 172 -15.10 -11.18 14.89
CA ASP A 172 -14.38 -10.02 15.44
C ASP A 172 -14.19 -8.92 14.39
N TYR A 173 -13.91 -9.32 13.15
CA TYR A 173 -13.80 -8.38 12.03
C TYR A 173 -15.16 -7.74 11.74
N GLU A 174 -16.22 -8.55 11.59
CA GLU A 174 -17.57 -8.06 11.31
C GLU A 174 -18.06 -7.10 12.41
N ALA A 175 -17.88 -7.47 13.68
CA ALA A 175 -18.23 -6.64 14.83
C ALA A 175 -17.46 -5.30 14.83
N HIS A 176 -16.17 -5.33 14.48
CA HIS A 176 -15.37 -4.12 14.37
C HIS A 176 -15.88 -3.18 13.26
N ILE A 177 -16.16 -3.71 12.07
CA ILE A 177 -16.69 -2.94 10.93
C ILE A 177 -18.05 -2.30 11.26
N ILE A 178 -18.96 -3.06 11.89
CA ILE A 178 -20.25 -2.54 12.35
C ILE A 178 -20.05 -1.44 13.40
N ALA A 179 -19.11 -1.62 14.33
CA ALA A 179 -18.81 -0.62 15.36
C ALA A 179 -18.25 0.69 14.77
N LEU A 180 -17.46 0.64 13.69
CA LEU A 180 -16.98 1.83 13.00
C LEU A 180 -18.13 2.62 12.36
N ASN A 181 -19.08 1.92 11.73
CA ASN A 181 -20.27 2.55 11.17
C ASN A 181 -21.16 3.19 12.25
N HIS A 182 -21.43 2.48 13.36
CA HIS A 182 -22.19 3.04 14.49
C HIS A 182 -21.55 4.30 15.09
N ARG A 183 -20.22 4.45 14.99
CA ARG A 183 -19.48 5.64 15.45
C ARG A 183 -19.46 6.78 14.42
N GLY A 184 -20.06 6.59 13.25
CA GLY A 184 -20.05 7.55 12.14
C GLY A 184 -18.69 7.67 11.44
N LEU A 185 -17.79 6.70 11.65
CA LEU A 185 -16.47 6.68 11.01
C LEU A 185 -16.54 6.08 9.61
N LEU A 186 -17.34 5.02 9.44
CA LEU A 186 -17.50 4.34 8.16
C LEU A 186 -18.93 4.53 7.62
N ASP A 187 -19.08 4.98 6.38
CA ASP A 187 -20.41 5.10 5.76
C ASP A 187 -21.02 3.72 5.44
N GLU A 188 -22.32 3.69 5.14
CA GLU A 188 -23.07 2.46 4.86
C GLU A 188 -22.49 1.67 3.68
N VAL A 189 -22.11 2.35 2.59
CA VAL A 189 -21.59 1.70 1.38
C VAL A 189 -20.25 1.04 1.67
N SER A 190 -19.38 1.75 2.38
CA SER A 190 -18.06 1.27 2.79
C SER A 190 -18.16 0.10 3.78
N MET A 191 -19.12 0.15 4.70
CA MET A 191 -19.42 -0.96 5.63
C MET A 191 -19.86 -2.22 4.87
N GLN A 192 -20.84 -2.10 3.98
CA GLN A 192 -21.34 -3.24 3.20
C GLN A 192 -20.24 -3.84 2.31
N ALA A 193 -19.42 -3.00 1.67
CA ALA A 193 -18.30 -3.46 0.85
C ALA A 193 -17.22 -4.21 1.66
N ALA A 194 -17.01 -3.83 2.93
CA ALA A 194 -16.09 -4.52 3.82
C ALA A 194 -16.65 -5.87 4.32
N LEU A 195 -17.95 -5.92 4.66
CA LEU A 195 -18.61 -7.13 5.17
C LEU A 195 -18.82 -8.19 4.07
N ASP A 196 -19.07 -7.78 2.83
CA ASP A 196 -19.22 -8.66 1.67
C ASP A 196 -18.09 -8.48 0.66
N ALA A 197 -16.84 -8.50 1.16
CA ALA A 197 -15.69 -8.40 0.29
C ALA A 197 -15.61 -9.63 -0.65
N PRO A 198 -15.25 -9.43 -1.92
CA PRO A 198 -15.09 -10.50 -2.90
C PRO A 198 -13.77 -11.26 -2.70
N PRO A 199 -13.60 -12.44 -3.31
CA PRO A 199 -12.34 -13.18 -3.27
C PRO A 199 -11.12 -12.40 -3.86
N PRO A 200 -9.87 -12.71 -3.44
CA PRO A 200 -8.66 -11.99 -3.88
C PRO A 200 -8.42 -11.96 -5.40
N GLU A 201 -9.00 -12.89 -6.14
CA GLU A 201 -8.95 -13.01 -7.61
C GLU A 201 -9.58 -11.78 -8.29
N TYR A 202 -10.48 -11.07 -7.62
CA TYR A 202 -11.07 -9.83 -8.16
C TYR A 202 -10.15 -8.62 -8.07
N VAL A 203 -9.06 -8.71 -7.30
CA VAL A 203 -8.06 -7.65 -7.15
C VAL A 203 -6.79 -7.97 -7.96
N ALA A 204 -6.44 -9.24 -8.09
CA ALA A 204 -5.22 -9.69 -8.76
C ALA A 204 -5.00 -9.11 -10.17
N PRO A 205 -6.02 -8.92 -11.04
CA PRO A 205 -5.83 -8.31 -12.36
C PRO A 205 -5.28 -6.89 -12.32
N THR A 206 -5.61 -6.09 -11.30
CA THR A 206 -5.06 -4.73 -11.16
C THR A 206 -3.56 -4.78 -10.87
N TYR A 207 -3.12 -5.69 -10.00
CA TYR A 207 -1.69 -5.91 -9.75
C TYR A 207 -0.97 -6.42 -11.01
N ALA A 208 -1.58 -7.36 -11.75
CA ALA A 208 -1.00 -7.87 -12.99
C ALA A 208 -0.91 -6.80 -14.09
N TYR A 209 -1.94 -5.96 -14.24
CA TYR A 209 -1.89 -4.80 -15.14
C TYR A 209 -0.74 -3.87 -14.77
N LEU A 210 -0.64 -3.48 -13.50
CA LEU A 210 0.40 -2.58 -13.04
C LEU A 210 1.81 -3.18 -13.19
N ALA A 211 1.95 -4.50 -13.10
CA ALA A 211 3.20 -5.21 -13.28
C ALA A 211 3.67 -5.24 -14.74
N GLY A 212 2.73 -5.33 -15.69
CA GLY A 212 3.03 -5.52 -17.12
C GLY A 212 3.20 -4.25 -17.94
N ASP A 213 3.54 -4.44 -19.22
CA ASP A 213 3.84 -3.36 -20.18
C ASP A 213 2.63 -2.47 -20.52
N LEU A 214 1.41 -2.96 -20.33
CA LEU A 214 0.19 -2.17 -20.52
C LEU A 214 0.17 -0.95 -19.59
N ALA A 215 0.85 -1.02 -18.44
CA ALA A 215 0.96 0.08 -17.49
C ALA A 215 2.22 0.92 -17.66
N LYS A 216 2.95 0.85 -18.80
CA LYS A 216 4.22 1.57 -19.02
C LYS A 216 4.14 3.09 -18.79
N ASP A 217 2.98 3.69 -19.05
CA ASP A 217 2.75 5.13 -18.88
C ASP A 217 2.05 5.46 -17.53
N THR A 218 1.85 4.44 -16.68
CA THR A 218 1.17 4.55 -15.39
C THR A 218 2.18 4.54 -14.24
N THR A 219 2.41 5.69 -13.63
CA THR A 219 3.23 5.86 -12.42
C THR A 219 2.67 6.97 -11.53
N GLY A 220 2.90 6.90 -10.23
CA GLY A 220 2.47 7.90 -9.24
C GLY A 220 0.96 7.96 -9.03
N GLN A 221 0.28 6.83 -9.18
CA GLN A 221 -1.18 6.73 -9.04
C GLN A 221 -1.57 5.90 -7.82
N ILE A 222 -2.75 6.19 -7.25
CA ILE A 222 -3.36 5.43 -6.16
C ILE A 222 -4.68 4.85 -6.65
N PHE A 223 -4.70 3.53 -6.88
CA PHE A 223 -5.87 2.82 -7.41
C PHE A 223 -6.69 2.18 -6.29
N ILE A 224 -7.96 1.95 -6.59
CA ILE A 224 -8.85 1.10 -5.81
C ILE A 224 -9.18 -0.11 -6.67
N ALA A 225 -9.17 -1.31 -6.08
CA ALA A 225 -9.61 -2.52 -6.76
C ALA A 225 -10.35 -3.46 -5.81
N ALA A 226 -11.63 -3.72 -6.07
CA ALA A 226 -12.46 -4.65 -5.31
C ALA A 226 -13.67 -5.10 -6.14
N GLY A 227 -13.87 -6.40 -6.35
CA GLY A 227 -15.17 -6.92 -6.84
C GLY A 227 -15.64 -6.41 -8.20
N GLY A 228 -14.69 -6.11 -9.10
CA GLY A 228 -14.99 -5.50 -10.40
C GLY A 228 -15.06 -3.97 -10.38
N PHE A 229 -15.07 -3.34 -9.20
CA PHE A 229 -14.82 -1.91 -9.08
C PHE A 229 -13.32 -1.63 -9.23
N VAL A 230 -12.98 -0.75 -10.17
CA VAL A 230 -11.65 -0.18 -10.34
C VAL A 230 -11.77 1.33 -10.30
N GLY A 231 -11.15 1.95 -9.29
CA GLY A 231 -11.19 3.39 -9.06
C GLY A 231 -9.79 3.97 -8.94
N ARG A 232 -9.71 5.29 -8.80
CA ARG A 232 -8.44 6.01 -8.56
C ARG A 232 -8.69 7.22 -7.68
N PHE A 233 -7.81 7.46 -6.72
CA PHE A 233 -7.75 8.74 -6.00
C PHE A 233 -6.98 9.75 -6.83
N ASP A 234 -7.57 10.92 -7.03
CA ASP A 234 -6.84 12.04 -7.63
C ASP A 234 -5.79 12.57 -6.65
N ARG A 235 -4.68 13.05 -7.21
CA ARG A 235 -3.65 13.74 -6.42
C ARG A 235 -4.28 14.93 -5.71
N GLN A 236 -4.05 15.05 -4.40
CA GLN A 236 -4.46 16.22 -3.63
C GLN A 236 -3.87 17.49 -4.27
N LYS A 237 -4.74 18.45 -4.59
CA LYS A 237 -4.38 19.75 -5.16
C LYS A 237 -4.75 20.84 -4.17
N PRO A 238 -3.86 21.82 -3.91
CA PRO A 238 -4.22 22.95 -3.06
C PRO A 238 -5.37 23.73 -3.71
N SER A 239 -6.35 24.10 -2.90
CA SER A 239 -7.34 25.10 -3.29
C SER A 239 -6.83 26.48 -2.87
N LEU A 240 -6.87 27.44 -3.79
CA LEU A 240 -6.41 28.80 -3.51
C LEU A 240 -7.47 29.52 -2.64
N LEU A 241 -7.09 29.87 -1.41
CA LEU A 241 -7.93 30.70 -0.53
C LEU A 241 -7.61 32.20 -0.64
N GLY A 242 -6.35 32.53 -0.91
CA GLY A 242 -5.88 33.90 -1.10
C GLY A 242 -4.40 33.94 -1.48
N TYR A 243 -3.99 35.02 -2.13
CA TYR A 243 -2.60 35.28 -2.50
C TYR A 243 -2.30 36.78 -2.38
N ARG A 244 -1.16 37.11 -1.76
CA ARG A 244 -0.51 38.41 -1.82
C ARG A 244 0.99 38.18 -1.82
N ASP A 245 1.75 39.00 -2.53
CA ASP A 245 3.20 38.90 -2.54
C ASP A 245 3.78 39.52 -1.26
N HIS A 246 4.71 38.79 -0.66
CA HIS A 246 5.37 39.15 0.59
C HIS A 246 6.40 40.27 0.44
N HIS A 247 6.79 40.64 -0.79
CA HIS A 247 7.71 41.74 -1.03
C HIS A 247 7.07 43.12 -0.82
N ASP A 248 5.76 43.21 -1.06
CA ASP A 248 4.99 44.45 -1.16
C ASP A 248 3.74 44.43 -0.27
N SER A 249 3.49 43.32 0.45
CA SER A 249 2.43 43.22 1.44
C SER A 249 2.91 42.64 2.78
N PRO A 250 2.36 43.10 3.92
CA PRO A 250 2.62 42.46 5.21
C PRO A 250 2.00 41.05 5.27
N PRO A 251 2.41 40.20 6.24
CA PRO A 251 1.72 38.94 6.52
C PRO A 251 0.22 39.13 6.74
N TRP A 252 -0.58 38.10 6.45
CA TRP A 252 -2.01 38.12 6.78
C TRP A 252 -2.20 38.23 8.30
N SER A 253 -3.14 39.07 8.71
CA SER A 253 -3.67 39.07 10.07
C SER A 253 -4.51 37.80 10.32
N VAL A 254 -4.67 37.44 11.60
CA VAL A 254 -5.50 36.30 12.00
C VAL A 254 -6.95 36.47 11.52
N ASP A 255 -7.49 37.69 11.54
CA ASP A 255 -8.85 37.99 11.09
C ASP A 255 -9.03 37.82 9.58
N GLU A 256 -8.04 38.25 8.78
CA GLU A 256 -8.10 38.04 7.32
C GLU A 256 -8.02 36.54 6.98
N ILE A 257 -7.18 35.77 7.68
CA ILE A 257 -7.12 34.31 7.51
C ILE A 257 -8.46 33.68 7.88
N HIS A 258 -9.05 34.08 9.01
CA HIS A 258 -10.37 33.59 9.43
C HIS A 258 -11.45 33.87 8.37
N ALA A 259 -11.46 35.08 7.80
CA ALA A 259 -12.38 35.47 6.76
C ALA A 259 -12.18 34.70 5.44
N MET A 260 -10.98 34.19 5.16
CA MET A 260 -10.74 33.31 4.01
C MET A 260 -11.21 31.89 4.24
N ILE A 261 -10.99 31.35 5.45
CA ILE A 261 -11.29 29.95 5.77
C ILE A 261 -12.79 29.72 5.94
N THR A 262 -13.53 30.72 6.41
CA THR A 262 -14.97 30.59 6.72
C THR A 262 -15.91 30.99 5.58
N ARG A 263 -15.37 31.37 4.41
CA ARG A 263 -16.16 31.66 3.20
C ARG A 263 -16.60 30.42 2.44
#